data_AF-A0A484ZG02-F1
#
_entry.id   AF-A0A484ZG02-F1
#
_cell.length_a   1.000
_cell.length_b   1.000
_cell.length_c   1.000
_cell.angle_alpha   90.00
_cell.angle_beta   90.00
_cell.angle_gamma   90.00
#
_symmetry.space_group_name_H-M   'P 1'
#
loop_
_entity.id
_entity.type
_entity.pdbx_description
1 polymer ?
#
loop_
_entity_poly.entity_id
_entity_poly.type
_entity_poly.pdbx_seq_one_letter_code
_entity_poly.pdbx_strand_id
1 'polypeptide(L)' 'MGELRGKDPYNATFDLLYEEDNAVGMVDFYGTEEHVIKFLCRPEQNVCTDGLMGAGKPHPRVFGAFLAYWANTFVKKIA' A
#
# COMPACT_ATOMS: atom_id res chain seq x y z
N MET A 1 -12.11 3.48 15.38
CA MET A 1 -12.56 4.86 15.11
C MET A 1 -13.80 5.25 15.90
N GLY A 2 -14.91 4.50 15.80
CA GLY A 2 -16.11 4.74 16.62
C GLY A 2 -15.82 4.73 18.13
N GLU A 3 -15.20 3.65 18.63
CA GLU A 3 -14.80 3.55 20.04
C GLU A 3 -13.85 4.69 20.48
N LEU A 4 -12.82 5.00 19.66
CA LEU A 4 -11.86 6.08 19.93
C LEU A 4 -12.53 7.45 20.06
N ARG A 5 -13.61 7.68 19.32
CA ARG A 5 -14.38 8.94 19.33
C ARG A 5 -15.63 8.89 20.21
N GLY A 6 -15.91 7.78 20.89
CA GLY A 6 -17.13 7.59 21.68
C GLY A 6 -18.43 7.72 20.85
N LYS A 7 -18.37 7.39 19.56
CA LYS A 7 -19.46 7.53 18.58
C LYS A 7 -19.78 6.19 17.93
N ASP A 8 -21.00 6.07 17.43
CA ASP A 8 -21.38 5.01 16.50
C ASP A 8 -20.37 4.94 15.32
N PRO A 9 -19.84 3.76 14.95
CA PRO A 9 -18.84 3.63 13.91
C PRO A 9 -19.26 4.17 12.53
N TYR A 10 -20.54 4.05 12.19
CA TYR A 10 -21.05 4.58 10.92
C TYR A 10 -20.91 6.10 10.91
N ASN A 11 -21.47 6.80 11.91
CA ASN A 11 -21.36 8.25 11.99
C ASN A 11 -19.92 8.74 12.12
N ALA A 12 -19.07 8.05 12.91
CA ALA A 12 -17.66 8.42 13.05
C ALA A 12 -16.87 8.34 11.73
N THR A 13 -17.27 7.44 10.83
CA THR A 13 -16.64 7.30 9.51
C THR A 13 -17.07 8.43 8.56
N PHE A 14 -18.36 8.79 8.55
CA PHE A 14 -18.86 9.91 7.75
C PHE A 14 -18.31 11.26 8.25
N ASP A 15 -18.20 11.45 9.56
CA ASP A 15 -17.56 12.62 10.14
C ASP A 15 -16.11 12.75 9.65
N LEU A 16 -15.33 11.66 9.67
CA LEU A 16 -13.94 11.67 9.20
C LEU A 16 -13.83 12.02 7.70
N LEU A 17 -14.68 11.43 6.87
CA LEU A 17 -14.72 11.74 5.43
C LEU A 17 -15.05 13.21 5.19
N TYR A 18 -15.98 13.78 5.96
CA TYR A 18 -16.35 15.17 5.86
C TYR A 18 -15.24 16.12 6.37
N GLU A 19 -14.66 15.82 7.54
CA GLU A 19 -13.60 16.60 8.17
C GLU A 19 -12.33 16.70 7.29
N GLU A 20 -12.02 15.62 6.57
CA GLU A 20 -10.85 15.53 5.69
C GLU A 20 -11.16 15.84 4.22
N ASP A 21 -12.35 16.38 3.89
CA ASP A 21 -12.78 16.67 2.51
C ASP A 21 -12.59 15.50 1.53
N ASN A 22 -12.96 14.29 2.00
CA ASN A 22 -12.75 13.00 1.33
C ASN A 22 -11.26 12.63 1.03
N ALA A 23 -10.29 13.36 1.57
CA ALA A 23 -8.85 13.08 1.39
C ALA A 23 -8.30 12.04 2.39
N VAL A 24 -9.15 11.14 2.88
CA VAL A 24 -8.77 10.13 3.87
C VAL A 24 -7.98 8.99 3.23
N GLY A 25 -6.86 8.60 3.83
CA GLY A 25 -6.08 7.43 3.43
C GLY A 25 -6.37 6.20 4.29
N MET A 26 -6.33 5.02 3.69
CA MET A 26 -6.40 3.74 4.41
C MET A 26 -5.10 2.95 4.18
N VAL A 27 -4.59 2.35 5.25
CA VAL A 27 -3.49 1.38 5.17
C VAL A 27 -4.10 -0.01 5.30
N ASP A 28 -3.97 -0.81 4.24
CA ASP A 28 -4.42 -2.19 4.21
C ASP A 28 -3.22 -3.12 3.98
N PHE A 29 -3.10 -4.14 4.83
CA PHE A 29 -2.09 -5.18 4.74
C PHE A 29 -2.75 -6.44 4.20
N TYR A 30 -2.68 -6.62 2.89
CA TYR A 30 -3.31 -7.74 2.20
C TYR A 30 -2.32 -8.48 1.29
N GLY A 31 -2.60 -9.76 1.07
CA GLY A 31 -1.79 -10.64 0.22
C GLY A 31 -0.63 -11.32 0.94
N THR A 32 0.14 -12.11 0.19
CA THR A 32 1.32 -12.83 0.69
C THR A 32 2.53 -12.54 -0.19
N GLU A 33 3.72 -12.52 0.39
CA GLU A 33 4.97 -12.23 -0.31
C GLU A 33 5.25 -13.25 -1.42
N GLU A 34 4.89 -14.52 -1.22
CA GLU A 34 5.08 -15.59 -2.20
C GLU A 34 4.31 -15.30 -3.50
N HIS A 35 3.09 -14.78 -3.39
CA HIS A 35 2.30 -14.39 -4.55
C HIS A 35 2.90 -13.17 -5.25
N VAL A 36 3.37 -12.17 -4.50
CA VAL A 36 4.03 -10.98 -5.07
C VAL A 36 5.25 -11.38 -5.89
N ILE A 37 6.15 -12.19 -5.32
CA ILE A 37 7.36 -12.66 -6.02
C ILE A 37 6.99 -13.45 -7.27
N LYS A 38 6.00 -14.36 -7.19
CA LYS A 38 5.54 -15.16 -8.33
C LYS A 38 5.11 -14.30 -9.51
N PHE A 39 4.39 -13.20 -9.26
CA PHE A 39 3.98 -12.28 -10.31
C PHE A 39 5.13 -11.38 -10.78
N LEU A 40 6.00 -10.92 -9.89
CA LEU A 40 7.18 -10.12 -10.25
C LEU A 40 8.16 -10.85 -11.19
N CYS A 41 8.24 -12.18 -11.10
CA CYS A 41 9.15 -13.00 -11.91
C CYS A 41 8.63 -13.37 -13.31
N ARG A 42 7.39 -12.99 -13.66
CA ARG A 42 6.80 -13.31 -14.97
C ARG A 42 7.42 -12.47 -16.10
N PRO A 43 7.58 -13.04 -17.32
CA PRO A 43 8.15 -12.30 -18.44
C PRO A 43 7.28 -11.15 -18.92
N GLU A 44 5.96 -11.21 -18.69
CA GLU A 44 5.03 -10.15 -19.10
C GLU A 44 4.93 -9.00 -18.07
N GLN A 45 5.58 -9.13 -16.91
CA GLN A 45 5.38 -8.20 -15.80
C GLN A 45 6.17 -6.92 -15.99
N ASN A 46 5.47 -5.79 -15.86
CA ASN A 46 6.06 -4.46 -15.78
C ASN A 46 6.01 -3.96 -14.34
N VAL A 47 7.10 -3.36 -13.88
CA VAL A 47 7.20 -2.84 -12.51
C VAL A 47 6.68 -1.41 -12.49
N CYS A 48 5.77 -1.14 -11.57
CA CYS A 48 5.29 0.18 -11.23
C CYS A 48 5.30 0.32 -9.71
N THR A 49 5.59 1.52 -9.19
CA THR A 49 5.58 1.74 -7.74
C THR A 49 4.18 1.73 -7.16
N ASP A 50 3.17 2.12 -7.96
CA ASP A 50 1.82 2.47 -7.48
C ASP A 50 1.87 3.40 -6.26
N GLY A 51 2.83 4.33 -6.29
CA GLY A 51 3.13 5.21 -5.19
C GLY A 51 2.13 6.36 -5.09
N LEU A 52 1.41 6.45 -3.96
CA LEU A 52 0.55 7.58 -3.65
C LEU A 52 1.33 8.62 -2.83
N MET A 53 1.58 9.79 -3.42
CA MET A 53 2.32 10.91 -2.82
C MET A 53 1.42 11.77 -1.90
N GLY A 54 0.73 11.13 -0.96
CA GLY A 54 -0.12 11.81 0.02
C GLY A 54 0.67 12.61 1.04
N ALA A 55 0.00 13.55 1.71
CA ALA A 55 0.57 14.24 2.86
C ALA A 55 0.92 13.25 3.98
N GLY A 56 1.99 13.53 4.72
CA GLY A 56 2.43 12.69 5.83
C GLY A 56 3.42 11.60 5.41
N LYS A 57 3.20 10.37 5.87
CA LYS A 57 4.10 9.23 5.68
C LYS A 57 3.57 8.29 4.59
N PRO A 58 4.05 8.38 3.35
CA PRO A 58 3.56 7.52 2.27
C PRO A 58 4.06 6.07 2.44
N HIS A 59 3.40 5.15 1.74
CA HIS A 59 3.80 3.74 1.75
C HIS A 59 5.25 3.59 1.21
N PRO A 60 6.10 2.72 1.80
CA PRO A 60 7.51 2.58 1.38
C PRO A 60 7.71 2.30 -0.12
N ARG A 61 6.71 1.68 -0.77
CA ARG A 61 6.71 1.42 -2.22
C ARG A 61 6.90 2.67 -3.09
N VAL A 62 6.54 3.86 -2.58
CA VAL A 62 6.78 5.13 -3.27
C VAL A 62 8.24 5.29 -3.67
N PHE A 63 9.16 4.92 -2.77
CA PHE A 63 10.60 5.11 -2.97
C PHE A 63 11.35 3.79 -3.18
N GLY A 64 10.82 2.67 -2.68
CA GLY A 64 11.54 1.39 -2.61
C GLY A 64 11.16 0.34 -3.66
N ALA A 65 10.11 0.54 -4.46
CA ALA A 65 9.56 -0.53 -5.29
C ALA A 65 10.56 -1.09 -6.32
N PHE A 66 11.32 -0.23 -7.01
CA PHE A 66 12.31 -0.68 -7.99
C PHE A 66 13.51 -1.39 -7.35
N LEU A 67 13.96 -0.92 -6.17
CA LEU A 67 15.02 -1.57 -5.41
C LEU A 67 14.59 -2.97 -4.92
N ALA A 68 13.36 -3.07 -4.39
CA ALA A 68 12.78 -4.33 -3.95
C ALA A 68 12.57 -5.31 -5.10
N TYR A 69 12.16 -4.82 -6.28
CA TYR A 69 12.06 -5.64 -7.48
C TYR A 69 13.40 -6.25 -7.85
N TRP A 70 14.45 -5.43 -7.98
CA TRP A 70 15.80 -5.89 -8.34
C TRP A 70 16.30 -6.99 -7.39
N ALA A 71 16.12 -6.81 -6.08
CA ALA A 71 16.51 -7.80 -5.08
C ALA A 71 15.76 -9.14 -5.22
N ASN A 72 14.49 -9.11 -5.64
CA ASN A 72 13.66 -10.31 -5.69
C ASN A 72 13.67 -11.03 -7.04
N THR A 73 13.95 -10.34 -8.15
CA THR A 73 13.85 -10.93 -9.50
C THR A 73 15.19 -11.19 -10.16
N PHE A 74 16.23 -10.41 -9.86
CA PHE A 74 17.57 -10.62 -10.41
C PHE A 74 18.45 -11.43 -9.47
N VAL A 75 18.50 -11.09 -8.18
CA VAL A 75 19.41 -11.75 -7.22
C VAL A 75 18.93 -13.16 -6.89
N LYS A 76 17.65 -13.33 -6.56
CA LYS A 76 17.08 -14.64 -6.18
C LYS A 76 16.90 -15.63 -7.34
N LYS A 77 17.04 -15.18 -8.58
CA LYS A 77 16.93 -16.04 -9.78
C LYS A 77 18.27 -16.64 -10.20
N ILE A 78 19.38 -16.16 -9.62
CA ILE A 78 20.76 -16.60 -9.86
C ILE A 78 21.28 -17.51 -8.71
N ALA A 79 20.50 -17.66 -7.64
CA ALA A 79 20.81 -18.53 -6.49
C ALA A 79 19.98 -19.83 -6.54
#